data_AF-A0A497RZ39-F1
#
_entry.id   AF-A0A497RZ39-F1
#
_cell.length_a   1.000
_cell.length_b   1.000
_cell.length_c   1.000
_cell.angle_alpha   90.00
_cell.angle_beta   90.00
_cell.angle_gamma   90.00
#
_symmetry.space_group_name_H-M   'P 1'
#
loop_
_entity.id
_entity.type
_entity.pdbx_description
1 polymer ?
#
loop_
_entity_poly.entity_id
_entity_poly.type
_entity_poly.pdbx_seq_one_letter_code
_entity_poly.pdbx_strand_id
1 'polypeptide(L)'
;MAVETRLIVISPDSKVTPVQVVNRILRMPFNVVVKETCYGALVEGEPEALKKIVEEVRKLDPNGIFTKVRGFPVGDVRVCRATRRGGPRPGFHQLELEYSLLPYVRRALDKLEE
;
A
#
# COMPACT_ATOMS: atom_id res chain seq x y z
N MET A 1 22.73 2.64 -0.82
CA MET A 1 21.54 2.62 0.07
C MET A 1 20.49 1.74 -0.59
N ALA A 2 19.94 0.77 0.15
CA ALA A 2 18.90 -0.10 -0.40
C ALA A 2 17.59 0.69 -0.50
N VAL A 3 16.88 0.54 -1.63
CA VAL A 3 15.56 1.17 -1.84
C VAL A 3 14.53 0.05 -1.88
N GLU A 4 13.46 0.20 -1.11
CA GLU A 4 12.32 -0.71 -1.11
C GLU A 4 11.10 -0.02 -1.74
N THR A 5 10.29 -0.78 -2.47
CA THR A 5 8.96 -0.34 -2.90
C THR A 5 7.91 -1.16 -2.17
N ARG A 6 6.93 -0.50 -1.60
CA ARG A 6 5.84 -1.12 -0.83
C ARG A 6 4.49 -0.62 -1.31
N LEU A 7 3.54 -1.54 -1.43
CA LEU A 7 2.12 -1.21 -1.60
C LEU A 7 1.46 -1.20 -0.22
N ILE A 8 0.90 -0.06 0.13
CA ILE A 8 -0.07 0.08 1.22
C ILE A 8 -1.44 -0.22 0.61
N VAL A 9 -2.10 -1.24 1.16
CA VAL A 9 -3.43 -1.70 0.76
C VAL A 9 -4.41 -1.36 1.86
N ILE A 10 -5.49 -0.70 1.49
CA ILE A 10 -6.58 -0.35 2.40
C ILE A 10 -7.69 -1.39 2.22
N SER A 11 -8.25 -1.91 3.30
CA SER A 11 -9.38 -2.84 3.22
C SER A 11 -10.57 -2.18 2.50
N PRO A 12 -11.31 -2.90 1.62
CA PRO A 12 -12.45 -2.32 0.90
C PRO A 12 -13.58 -1.84 1.80
N ASP A 13 -13.66 -2.32 3.05
CA ASP A 13 -14.63 -1.89 4.06
C ASP A 13 -14.08 -0.79 4.99
N SER A 14 -12.88 -0.26 4.73
CA SER A 14 -12.32 0.87 5.47
C SER A 14 -13.00 2.19 5.08
N LYS A 15 -13.11 3.10 6.06
CA LYS A 15 -13.53 4.49 5.82
C LYS A 15 -12.37 5.37 5.37
N VAL A 16 -11.13 4.87 5.47
CA VAL A 16 -9.93 5.59 5.04
C VAL A 16 -9.82 5.53 3.52
N THR A 17 -9.62 6.68 2.89
CA THR A 17 -9.45 6.78 1.43
C THR A 17 -7.98 6.74 1.03
N PRO A 18 -7.65 6.28 -0.20
CA PRO A 18 -6.28 6.34 -0.72
C PRO A 18 -5.68 7.75 -0.67
N VAL A 19 -6.47 8.78 -1.00
CA VAL A 19 -6.07 10.19 -0.93
C VAL A 19 -5.67 10.61 0.49
N GLN A 20 -6.40 10.18 1.52
CA GLN A 20 -6.03 10.46 2.91
C GLN A 20 -4.69 9.82 3.28
N VAL A 21 -4.43 8.59 2.84
CA VAL A 21 -3.14 7.92 3.06
C VAL A 21 -2.01 8.68 2.37
N VAL A 22 -2.16 9.01 1.08
CA VAL A 22 -1.13 9.75 0.32
C VAL A 22 -0.85 11.11 0.97
N ASN A 23 -1.88 11.87 1.33
CA ASN A 23 -1.72 13.15 2.00
C ASN A 23 -1.05 13.02 3.37
N ARG A 24 -1.33 11.94 4.12
CA ARG A 24 -0.68 11.67 5.40
C ARG A 24 0.82 11.42 5.20
N ILE A 25 1.21 10.67 4.17
CA ILE A 25 2.62 10.37 3.83
C ILE A 25 3.35 11.64 3.40
N LEU A 26 2.76 12.43 2.50
CA LEU A 26 3.37 13.67 1.98
C LEU A 26 3.63 14.73 3.06
N ARG A 27 2.92 14.69 4.18
CA ARG A 27 3.12 15.59 5.34
C ARG A 27 4.26 15.15 6.25
N MET A 28 4.82 13.96 6.07
CA MET A 28 5.92 13.46 6.89
C MET A 28 7.26 13.95 6.35
N PRO A 29 8.28 14.16 7.21
CA PRO A 29 9.60 14.65 6.80
C PRO A 29 10.48 13.53 6.19
N PHE A 30 9.92 12.66 5.34
CA PHE A 30 10.64 11.57 4.69
C PHE A 30 10.80 11.84 3.19
N ASN A 31 11.99 11.58 2.66
CA ASN A 31 12.24 11.65 1.22
C ASN A 31 11.79 10.34 0.55
N VAL A 32 10.53 10.28 0.15
CA VAL A 32 9.92 9.10 -0.49
C VAL A 32 9.17 9.47 -1.76
N VAL A 33 9.10 8.54 -2.70
CA VAL A 33 8.20 8.63 -3.86
C VAL A 33 6.89 7.96 -3.48
N VAL A 34 5.78 8.69 -3.60
CA VAL A 34 4.43 8.17 -3.35
C VAL A 34 3.56 8.27 -4.59
N LYS A 35 2.77 7.22 -4.85
CA LYS A 35 1.79 7.18 -5.95
C LYS A 35 0.48 6.59 -5.47
N GLU A 36 -0.60 7.32 -5.69
CA GLU A 36 -1.95 6.84 -5.42
C GLU A 36 -2.35 5.68 -6.35
N THR A 37 -3.11 4.73 -5.80
CA THR A 37 -3.67 3.59 -6.53
C THR A 37 -5.11 3.32 -6.08
N CYS A 38 -5.85 2.53 -6.87
CA CYS A 38 -7.20 2.11 -6.50
C CYS A 38 -7.28 1.21 -5.25
N TYR A 39 -6.14 0.70 -4.76
CA TYR A 39 -6.07 -0.13 -3.55
C TYR A 39 -5.51 0.62 -2.33
N GLY A 40 -5.01 1.84 -2.50
CA GLY A 40 -4.23 2.55 -1.48
C GLY A 40 -3.07 3.32 -2.10
N ALA A 41 -1.84 3.13 -1.63
CA ALA A 41 -0.69 3.90 -2.08
C ALA A 41 0.56 3.03 -2.32
N LEU A 42 1.26 3.27 -3.42
CA LEU A 42 2.64 2.79 -3.60
C LEU A 42 3.60 3.80 -2.98
N VAL A 43 4.56 3.31 -2.21
CA VAL A 43 5.59 4.12 -1.56
C VAL A 43 6.95 3.51 -1.82
N GLU A 44 7.92 4.33 -2.17
CA GLU A 44 9.29 3.91 -2.44
C GLU A 44 10.28 4.82 -1.71
N GLY A 45 11.29 4.21 -1.10
CA GLY A 45 12.31 4.93 -0.35
C GLY A 45 13.17 4.00 0.49
N GLU A 46 13.82 4.58 1.50
CA GLU A 46 14.62 3.84 2.47
C GLU A 46 13.74 2.91 3.34
N PRO A 47 14.12 1.63 3.58
CA PRO A 47 13.33 0.69 4.38
C PRO A 47 12.94 1.20 5.77
N GLU A 48 13.85 1.88 6.46
CA GLU A 48 13.65 2.46 7.78
C GLU A 48 12.59 3.57 7.76
N ALA A 49 12.64 4.43 6.73
CA ALA A 49 11.63 5.46 6.51
C ALA A 49 10.27 4.82 6.18
N LEU A 50 10.23 3.81 5.32
CA LEU A 50 8.99 3.10 4.99
C LEU A 50 8.36 2.41 6.21
N LYS A 51 9.17 1.84 7.12
CA LYS A 51 8.67 1.24 8.35
C LYS A 51 7.94 2.27 9.22
N LYS A 52 8.56 3.44 9.45
CA LYS A 52 7.97 4.54 10.21
C LYS A 52 6.69 5.08 9.54
N ILE A 53 6.72 5.23 8.21
CA ILE A 53 5.54 5.65 7.43
C ILE A 53 4.39 4.67 7.63
N VAL A 54 4.65 3.36 7.53
CA VAL A 54 3.62 2.33 7.69
C VAL A 54 3.03 2.34 9.10
N GLU A 55 3.88 2.46 10.13
CA GLU A 55 3.43 2.57 11.52
C GLU A 55 2.52 3.78 11.73
N GLU A 56 2.87 4.94 11.18
CA GLU A 56 2.05 6.15 11.26
C GLU A 56 0.75 6.07 10.45
N VAL A 57 0.79 5.48 9.25
CA VAL A 57 -0.38 5.34 8.39
C VAL A 57 -1.38 4.35 8.99
N ARG A 58 -0.92 3.26 9.62
CA ARG A 58 -1.78 2.29 10.32
C ARG A 58 -2.62 2.92 11.43
N LYS A 59 -2.17 4.02 12.04
CA LYS A 59 -2.97 4.75 13.05
C LYS A 59 -4.29 5.32 12.50
N LEU A 60 -4.44 5.45 11.17
CA LEU A 60 -5.69 5.88 10.55
C LEU A 60 -6.78 4.80 10.60
N ASP A 61 -6.40 3.53 10.49
CA ASP A 61 -7.27 2.36 10.62
C ASP A 61 -6.40 1.14 10.99
N PRO A 62 -6.26 0.84 12.31
CA PRO A 62 -5.30 -0.14 12.82
C PRO A 62 -5.39 -1.52 12.16
N ASN A 63 -6.63 -2.01 11.96
CA ASN A 63 -6.90 -3.33 11.39
C ASN A 63 -7.33 -3.28 9.91
N GLY A 64 -7.50 -2.08 9.34
CA GLY A 64 -7.89 -1.89 7.94
C GLY A 64 -6.73 -1.58 6.98
N ILE A 65 -5.49 -1.44 7.46
CA ILE A 65 -4.34 -1.06 6.64
C ILE A 65 -3.28 -2.16 6.60
N PHE A 66 -3.10 -2.72 5.40
CA PHE A 66 -2.20 -3.81 5.10
C PHE A 66 -1.05 -3.34 4.22
N THR A 67 0.03 -4.13 4.16
CA THR A 67 1.20 -3.79 3.34
C THR A 67 1.77 -5.00 2.64
N LYS A 68 2.34 -4.77 1.46
CA LYS A 68 3.03 -5.80 0.68
C LYS A 68 4.25 -5.22 0.00
N VAL A 69 5.38 -5.93 0.10
CA VAL A 69 6.61 -5.54 -0.60
C VAL A 69 6.46 -5.82 -2.09
N ARG A 70 7.02 -4.94 -2.92
CA ARG A 70 6.98 -5.01 -4.37
C ARG A 70 8.40 -5.03 -4.94
N GLY A 71 8.69 -5.98 -5.82
CA GLY A 71 10.00 -6.11 -6.47
C GLY A 71 10.26 -5.13 -7.62
N PHE A 72 9.42 -4.11 -7.81
CA PHE A 72 9.53 -3.15 -8.92
C PHE A 72 9.33 -1.73 -8.43
N PRO A 73 10.14 -0.76 -8.90
CA PRO A 73 9.96 0.65 -8.62
C PRO A 73 8.59 1.21 -8.98
N VAL A 74 8.26 2.34 -8.38
CA VAL A 74 7.07 3.12 -8.73
C VAL A 74 7.22 3.62 -10.17
N GLY A 75 6.24 3.31 -11.01
CA GLY A 75 6.24 3.76 -12.41
C GLY A 75 7.16 2.98 -13.36
N ASP A 76 7.77 1.88 -12.92
CA ASP A 76 8.65 1.06 -13.76
C ASP A 76 7.97 0.62 -15.08
N VAL A 77 8.59 1.01 -16.20
CA VAL A 77 8.08 0.82 -17.56
C VAL A 77 7.87 -0.64 -17.95
N ARG A 78 8.60 -1.57 -17.33
CA ARG A 78 8.54 -3.03 -17.58
C ARG A 78 7.25 -3.65 -17.05
N VAL A 79 6.61 -3.01 -16.08
CA VAL A 79 5.43 -3.52 -15.37
C VAL A 79 4.23 -2.57 -15.43
N CYS A 80 4.44 -1.30 -15.79
CA CYS A 80 3.37 -0.33 -15.88
C CYS A 80 2.35 -0.74 -16.96
N ARG A 81 1.08 -0.84 -16.56
CA ARG A 81 -0.03 -1.19 -17.48
C ARG A 81 -0.16 -0.17 -18.62
N ALA A 82 0.12 1.10 -18.35
CA ALA A 82 0.01 2.18 -19.34
C ALA A 82 1.04 2.00 -20.47
N THR A 83 2.29 1.68 -20.15
CA THR A 83 3.35 1.45 -21.15
C THR A 83 3.17 0.12 -21.87
N ARG A 84 2.72 -0.92 -21.16
CA ARG A 84 2.45 -2.25 -21.73
C ARG A 84 1.13 -2.35 -22.52
N ARG A 85 0.34 -1.28 -22.58
CA ARG A 85 -0.99 -1.24 -23.21
C ARG A 85 -1.97 -2.28 -22.65
N GLY A 86 -1.81 -2.66 -21.37
CA GLY A 86 -2.62 -3.70 -20.72
C GLY A 86 -1.82 -4.87 -20.16
N GLY A 87 -2.51 -5.99 -19.93
CA GLY A 87 -1.93 -7.24 -19.42
C GLY A 87 -1.97 -7.40 -17.89
N PRO A 88 -1.54 -8.57 -17.40
CA PRO A 88 -1.48 -8.88 -15.97
C PRO A 88 -0.51 -7.93 -15.25
N ARG A 89 -0.80 -7.60 -13.98
CA ARG A 89 0.03 -6.71 -13.15
C ARG A 89 1.18 -7.51 -12.51
N PRO A 90 2.42 -7.46 -13.04
CA PRO A 90 3.52 -8.23 -12.50
C PRO A 90 3.90 -7.67 -11.13
N GLY A 91 4.25 -8.55 -10.19
CA GLY A 91 4.51 -8.20 -8.79
C GLY A 91 3.28 -8.29 -7.86
N PHE A 92 2.06 -8.47 -8.40
CA PHE A 92 0.82 -8.55 -7.61
C PHE A 92 -0.19 -9.54 -8.22
N HIS A 93 0.22 -10.81 -8.39
CA HIS A 93 -0.53 -11.77 -9.21
C HIS A 93 -1.92 -12.12 -8.63
N GLN A 94 -2.07 -12.04 -7.31
CA GLN A 94 -3.31 -12.38 -6.59
C GLN A 94 -3.91 -11.18 -5.84
N LEU A 95 -3.44 -9.96 -6.09
CA LEU A 95 -3.82 -8.78 -5.28
C LEU A 95 -5.32 -8.53 -5.28
N GLU A 96 -6.03 -8.77 -6.38
CA GLU A 96 -7.48 -8.57 -6.44
C GLU A 96 -8.25 -9.56 -5.55
N LEU A 97 -7.85 -10.83 -5.56
CA LEU A 97 -8.41 -11.84 -4.67
C LEU A 97 -8.04 -11.55 -3.21
N GLU A 98 -6.76 -11.26 -2.93
CA GLU A 98 -6.29 -10.88 -1.60
C GLU A 98 -7.09 -9.69 -1.05
N TYR A 99 -7.28 -8.65 -1.87
CA TYR A 99 -8.05 -7.45 -1.54
C TYR A 99 -9.50 -7.79 -1.16
N SER A 100 -10.15 -8.68 -1.90
CA SER A 100 -11.52 -9.12 -1.60
C SER A 100 -11.65 -9.85 -0.25
N LEU A 101 -10.56 -10.42 0.25
CA LEU A 101 -10.52 -11.17 1.51
C LEU A 101 -10.18 -10.31 2.73
N LEU A 102 -9.62 -9.11 2.55
CA LEU A 102 -9.20 -8.23 3.65
C LEU A 102 -10.30 -7.89 4.67
N PRO A 103 -11.59 -7.73 4.30
CA PRO A 103 -12.65 -7.50 5.30
C PRO A 103 -12.83 -8.67 6.28
N TYR A 104 -12.54 -9.91 5.87
CA TYR A 104 -12.58 -11.06 6.78
C TYR A 104 -11.40 -11.04 7.75
N VAL A 105 -10.21 -10.71 7.24
CA VAL A 105 -8.99 -10.59 8.05
C VAL A 105 -9.14 -9.47 9.08
N ARG A 106 -9.60 -8.29 8.65
CA ARG A 106 -9.88 -7.16 9.53
C ARG A 106 -10.83 -7.54 10.67
N ARG A 107 -12.00 -8.11 10.35
CA ARG A 107 -12.97 -8.54 11.37
C ARG A 107 -12.41 -9.59 12.32
N ALA A 108 -11.51 -10.45 11.87
CA ALA A 108 -10.84 -11.41 12.74
C ALA A 108 -9.85 -10.70 13.68
N LEU A 109 -9.10 -9.70 13.20
CA LEU A 109 -8.20 -8.89 14.02
C LEU A 109 -8.97 -8.04 15.05
N ASP A 110 -10.06 -7.39 14.65
CA ASP A 110 -10.91 -6.61 15.56
C ASP A 110 -11.40 -7.46 16.74
N LYS A 111 -11.75 -8.74 16.50
CA LYS A 111 -12.19 -9.69 17.53
C LYS A 111 -11.07 -10.18 18.46
N LEU A 112 -9.80 -10.05 18.08
CA LEU A 112 -8.66 -10.41 18.93
C LEU A 112 -8.28 -9.28 19.89
N GLU A 113 -8.73 -8.05 19.59
CA GLU A 113 -8.48 -6.85 20.40
C GLU A 113 -9.66 -6.52 21.33
N GLU A 114 -10.76 -7.26 21.24
CA GLU A 114 -11.94 -7.23 22.13
C GLU A 114 -11.76 -8.18 23.33
#